data_AF-A0A814SF37-F1
#
_entry.id   AF-A0A814SF37-F1
#
_cell.length_a   1.000
_cell.length_b   1.000
_cell.length_c   1.000
_cell.angle_alpha   90.00
_cell.angle_beta   90.00
_cell.angle_gamma   90.00
#
_symmetry.space_group_name_H-M   'P 1'
#
loop_
_entity.id
_entity.type
_entity.pdbx_description
1 polymer ?
#
loop_
_entity_poly.entity_id
_entity_poly.type
_entity_poly.pdbx_seq_one_letter_code
_entity_poly.pdbx_strand_id
1 'polypeptide(L)'
;MSVLTNKKFKSRNMSRSSTSMPSMTVIGSAQPDVVKIKVYKPSLNGTDKCYETGASKKFCIDPRLASYRTIQCLIAQAFDIRTDFTINAVQRCPTKGLKKQIAIWSDWDLETAIKNVKSDSYLRLSYELPPREDGLEDWDFVAHNDFSANIRWFNVDKQSIIATINPTTGKKPSALNKAINWMYGGHERHSAKPVSEDSFKTYIDSEERLIHATELRQAIYEGGVEPSFRKTVWQYLLNIFPGDMASKERIEYLKDVSNKYEKLKGRWKEEKNHNEHIRKLMRLIHTDVLRTDRTFGFYATSGDTNVNLQTLYHILLTFCVSHPNIPYCQGMNEYASTLLYVMRDESLTYLCFCSIMRRIQTNFATDGVAIATKFHHLKVLLQAVDPVYWHFLETCDAGISNNL
;
A
#
# COMPACT_ATOMS: atom_id res chain seq x y z
N MET A 1 -54.03 32.90 -40.85
CA MET A 1 -54.42 31.53 -41.23
C MET A 1 -54.98 30.83 -40.00
N SER A 2 -56.30 30.68 -40.01
CA SER A 2 -57.12 29.55 -39.53
C SER A 2 -56.71 28.83 -38.21
N VAL A 3 -57.47 28.91 -37.08
CA VAL A 3 -58.80 28.27 -36.80
C VAL A 3 -58.60 26.76 -36.55
N LEU A 4 -59.05 26.05 -35.50
CA LEU A 4 -60.04 26.24 -34.43
C LEU A 4 -59.96 25.05 -33.43
N THR A 5 -59.97 25.37 -32.13
CA THR A 5 -60.83 24.83 -31.05
C THR A 5 -61.07 23.33 -30.76
N ASN A 6 -60.83 22.98 -29.49
CA ASN A 6 -61.80 22.54 -28.47
C ASN A 6 -63.09 21.81 -28.91
N LYS A 7 -63.36 20.62 -28.33
CA LYS A 7 -64.64 20.34 -27.63
C LYS A 7 -64.63 19.03 -26.81
N LYS A 8 -65.02 19.19 -25.54
CA LYS A 8 -65.58 18.18 -24.62
C LYS A 8 -66.85 17.55 -25.21
N PHE A 9 -67.19 16.30 -24.86
CA PHE A 9 -68.38 15.95 -24.03
C PHE A 9 -68.67 14.43 -23.89
N LYS A 10 -68.89 14.02 -22.62
CA LYS A 10 -69.90 13.11 -22.04
C LYS A 10 -70.13 11.63 -22.46
N SER A 11 -69.95 10.79 -21.43
CA SER A 11 -70.90 9.85 -20.79
C SER A 11 -71.35 8.56 -21.49
N ARG A 12 -71.21 7.43 -20.77
CA ARG A 12 -72.35 6.64 -20.25
C ARG A 12 -71.89 5.51 -19.30
N ASN A 13 -72.58 5.40 -18.16
CA ASN A 13 -72.59 4.26 -17.24
C ASN A 13 -73.31 3.05 -17.88
N MET A 14 -72.90 1.81 -17.56
CA MET A 14 -73.80 0.68 -17.25
C MET A 14 -73.07 -0.48 -16.52
N SER A 15 -73.41 -0.65 -15.24
CA SER A 15 -73.72 -1.87 -14.45
C SER A 15 -73.15 -3.29 -14.74
N ARG A 16 -72.66 -3.92 -13.64
CA ARG A 16 -72.81 -5.33 -13.14
C ARG A 16 -72.39 -6.48 -14.10
N SER A 17 -71.71 -7.58 -13.73
CA SER A 17 -71.58 -8.35 -12.48
C SER A 17 -70.47 -9.42 -12.61
N SER A 18 -69.79 -9.70 -11.49
CA SER A 18 -69.26 -11.01 -11.03
C SER A 18 -68.59 -11.99 -12.00
N THR A 19 -67.27 -12.20 -11.84
CA THR A 19 -66.71 -13.56 -11.74
C THR A 19 -65.42 -13.52 -10.91
N SER A 20 -65.38 -14.35 -9.87
CA SER A 20 -64.27 -14.51 -8.94
C SER A 20 -63.07 -15.21 -9.59
N MET A 21 -61.87 -14.69 -9.35
CA MET A 21 -60.61 -15.43 -9.46
C MET A 21 -59.87 -15.27 -8.13
N PRO A 22 -59.18 -16.33 -7.64
CA PRO A 22 -58.73 -16.43 -6.26
C PRO A 22 -57.61 -15.44 -5.98
N SER A 23 -57.70 -14.78 -4.82
CA SER A 23 -56.61 -14.01 -4.24
C SER A 23 -55.42 -14.94 -3.99
N MET A 24 -54.36 -14.82 -4.80
CA MET A 24 -53.03 -15.25 -4.38
C MET A 24 -52.65 -14.36 -3.19
N THR A 25 -52.81 -14.91 -1.99
CA THR A 25 -52.16 -14.37 -0.80
C THR A 25 -50.67 -14.45 -1.04
N VAL A 26 -50.08 -13.33 -1.51
CA VAL A 26 -48.66 -13.10 -1.36
C VAL A 26 -48.41 -13.13 0.14
N ILE A 27 -47.84 -14.22 0.64
CA ILE A 27 -47.25 -14.28 1.97
C ILE A 27 -46.05 -13.34 1.90
N GLY A 28 -46.32 -12.04 2.01
CA GLY A 28 -45.31 -11.05 2.31
C GLY A 28 -44.81 -11.40 3.70
N SER A 29 -43.63 -12.01 3.79
CA SER A 29 -42.94 -12.15 5.06
C SER A 29 -42.76 -10.74 5.63
N ALA A 30 -43.59 -10.38 6.61
CA ALA A 30 -43.46 -9.12 7.32
C ALA A 30 -42.04 -9.07 7.91
N GLN A 31 -41.21 -8.15 7.41
CA GLN A 31 -39.91 -7.90 8.02
C GLN A 31 -40.15 -7.34 9.43
N PRO A 32 -39.44 -7.84 10.45
CA PRO A 32 -39.60 -7.37 11.83
C PRO A 32 -39.28 -5.87 11.92
N ASP A 33 -40.08 -5.11 12.67
CA ASP A 33 -39.87 -3.67 12.86
C ASP A 33 -38.54 -3.34 13.58
N VAL A 34 -38.01 -4.30 14.35
CA VAL A 34 -36.72 -4.18 15.03
C VAL A 34 -36.01 -5.54 15.01
N VAL A 35 -34.74 -5.56 14.62
CA VAL A 35 -33.88 -6.74 14.68
C VAL A 35 -32.96 -6.64 15.90
N LYS A 36 -33.06 -7.63 16.79
CA LYS A 36 -32.16 -7.78 17.94
C LYS A 36 -30.84 -8.41 17.47
N ILE A 37 -29.71 -7.71 17.62
CA ILE A 37 -28.38 -8.21 17.26
C ILE A 37 -27.57 -8.53 18.52
N LYS A 38 -26.89 -9.67 18.52
CA LYS A 38 -25.90 -10.05 19.53
C LYS A 38 -24.57 -10.39 18.86
N VAL A 39 -23.54 -9.63 19.17
CA VAL A 39 -22.20 -9.77 18.59
C VAL A 39 -21.25 -10.38 19.60
N TYR A 40 -20.53 -11.43 19.20
CA TYR A 40 -19.55 -12.13 20.02
C TYR A 40 -18.13 -11.69 19.68
N LYS A 41 -17.31 -11.40 20.71
CA LYS A 41 -15.86 -11.21 20.55
C LYS A 41 -15.18 -12.56 20.25
N PRO A 42 -14.26 -12.64 19.28
CA PRO A 42 -13.46 -13.85 19.05
C PRO A 42 -12.55 -14.17 20.24
N SER A 43 -12.41 -15.46 20.59
CA SER A 43 -11.37 -15.92 21.54
C SER A 43 -10.08 -16.22 20.77
N LEU A 44 -8.94 -15.71 21.27
CA LEU A 44 -7.61 -15.85 20.65
C LEU A 44 -6.85 -17.12 21.09
N ASN A 45 -7.41 -17.95 21.97
CA ASN A 45 -6.70 -19.11 22.51
C ASN A 45 -7.08 -20.41 21.79
N GLY A 46 -6.17 -20.90 20.94
CA GLY A 46 -5.95 -22.31 20.58
C GLY A 46 -7.07 -23.03 19.83
N THR A 47 -6.84 -23.34 18.55
CA THR A 47 -7.39 -24.37 17.62
C THR A 47 -8.86 -24.83 17.64
N ASP A 48 -9.65 -24.58 18.68
CA ASP A 48 -11.09 -24.83 18.75
C ASP A 48 -11.85 -23.51 18.88
N LYS A 49 -12.50 -23.10 17.79
CA LYS A 49 -13.32 -21.87 17.68
C LYS A 49 -14.63 -21.98 18.50
N CYS A 50 -14.54 -22.10 19.83
CA CYS A 50 -15.69 -22.17 20.75
C CYS A 50 -16.09 -20.79 21.29
N TYR A 51 -16.93 -20.06 20.55
CA TYR A 51 -17.40 -18.69 20.90
C TYR A 51 -18.50 -18.59 21.99
N GLU A 52 -18.59 -19.53 22.93
CA GLU A 52 -19.66 -19.49 23.95
C GLU A 52 -19.25 -18.77 25.25
N THR A 53 -17.97 -18.46 25.43
CA THR A 53 -17.43 -17.92 26.70
C THR A 53 -16.86 -16.49 26.61
N GLY A 54 -17.00 -15.81 25.46
CA GLY A 54 -16.48 -14.44 25.26
C GLY A 54 -17.46 -13.32 25.61
N ALA A 55 -16.93 -12.13 25.91
CA ALA A 55 -17.72 -10.91 26.08
C ALA A 55 -18.57 -10.61 24.82
N SER A 56 -19.87 -10.38 25.02
CA SER A 56 -20.81 -10.09 23.93
C SER A 56 -21.46 -8.73 24.10
N LYS A 57 -21.69 -8.00 23.00
CA LYS A 57 -22.48 -6.76 22.99
C LYS A 57 -23.79 -6.97 22.25
N LYS A 58 -24.84 -6.29 22.70
CA LYS A 58 -26.20 -6.39 22.16
C LYS A 58 -26.67 -5.00 21.73
N PHE A 59 -27.33 -4.92 20.59
CA PHE A 59 -27.97 -3.70 20.11
C PHE A 59 -29.19 -4.06 19.25
N CYS A 60 -30.07 -3.10 19.05
CA CYS A 60 -31.24 -3.23 18.20
C CYS A 60 -31.08 -2.30 17.00
N ILE A 61 -31.48 -2.78 15.82
CA ILE A 61 -31.47 -1.97 14.59
C ILE A 61 -32.84 -2.01 13.93
N ASP A 62 -33.18 -0.93 13.23
CA ASP A 62 -34.24 -0.94 12.24
C ASP A 62 -33.67 -1.53 10.94
N PRO A 63 -34.13 -2.72 10.50
CA PRO A 63 -33.64 -3.34 9.27
C PRO A 63 -33.93 -2.53 8.00
N ARG A 64 -34.84 -1.55 8.02
CA ARG A 64 -35.12 -0.66 6.88
C ARG A 64 -34.09 0.45 6.73
N LEU A 65 -33.33 0.74 7.79
CA LEU A 65 -32.34 1.83 7.84
C LEU A 65 -30.90 1.33 8.01
N ALA A 66 -30.72 0.04 8.33
CA ALA A 66 -29.41 -0.53 8.59
C ALA A 66 -28.78 -1.15 7.33
N SER A 67 -27.70 -0.54 6.86
CA SER A 67 -26.80 -1.15 5.88
C SER A 67 -25.69 -1.96 6.56
N TYR A 68 -25.03 -2.81 5.79
CA TYR A 68 -23.82 -3.53 6.16
C TYR A 68 -22.77 -2.57 6.75
N ARG A 69 -22.57 -1.40 6.11
CA ARG A 69 -21.65 -0.38 6.59
C ARG A 69 -22.06 0.20 7.95
N THR A 70 -23.36 0.42 8.18
CA THR A 70 -23.86 0.88 9.49
C THR A 70 -23.58 -0.17 10.57
N ILE A 71 -23.80 -1.45 10.27
CA ILE A 71 -23.49 -2.54 11.22
C ILE A 71 -21.99 -2.65 11.47
N GLN A 72 -21.14 -2.49 10.45
CA GLN A 72 -19.69 -2.41 10.62
C GLN A 72 -19.32 -1.25 11.56
N CYS A 73 -19.80 -0.03 11.33
CA CYS A 73 -19.51 1.11 12.20
C CYS A 73 -19.94 0.87 13.65
N LEU A 74 -21.13 0.29 13.86
CA LEU A 74 -21.63 -0.04 15.21
C LEU A 74 -20.76 -1.09 15.90
N ILE A 75 -20.33 -2.13 15.19
CA ILE A 75 -19.43 -3.16 15.74
C ILE A 75 -18.05 -2.56 16.04
N ALA A 76 -17.51 -1.73 15.15
CA ALA A 76 -16.22 -1.08 15.33
C ALA A 76 -16.20 -0.22 16.59
N GLN A 77 -17.21 0.64 16.75
CA GLN A 77 -17.38 1.48 17.95
C GLN A 77 -17.63 0.65 19.20
N ALA A 78 -18.45 -0.40 19.10
CA ALA A 78 -18.78 -1.24 20.24
C ALA A 78 -17.56 -2.01 20.75
N PHE A 79 -16.62 -2.41 19.90
CA PHE A 79 -15.46 -3.22 20.31
C PHE A 79 -14.11 -2.49 20.23
N ASP A 80 -14.11 -1.17 20.00
CA ASP A 80 -12.91 -0.33 19.80
C ASP A 80 -11.98 -0.88 18.71
N ILE A 81 -12.57 -1.31 17.60
CA ILE A 81 -11.82 -1.83 16.44
C ILE A 81 -11.43 -0.66 15.55
N ARG A 82 -10.13 -0.53 15.26
CA ARG A 82 -9.56 0.55 14.43
C ARG A 82 -9.17 0.11 13.02
N THR A 83 -9.21 -1.19 12.75
CA THR A 83 -8.85 -1.80 11.46
C THR A 83 -10.10 -2.31 10.75
N ASP A 84 -9.96 -2.69 9.48
CA ASP A 84 -10.99 -3.44 8.78
C ASP A 84 -11.23 -4.80 9.46
N PHE A 85 -12.42 -5.37 9.24
CA PHE A 85 -12.83 -6.68 9.74
C PHE A 85 -13.99 -7.22 8.92
N THR A 86 -14.11 -8.55 8.88
CA THR A 86 -15.24 -9.24 8.24
C THR A 86 -16.31 -9.55 9.27
N ILE A 87 -17.58 -9.49 8.88
CA ILE A 87 -18.70 -9.87 9.72
C ILE A 87 -19.18 -11.25 9.30
N ASN A 88 -19.35 -12.14 10.26
CA ASN A 88 -19.83 -13.50 10.08
C ASN A 88 -21.16 -13.70 10.82
N ALA A 89 -22.19 -14.18 10.12
CA ALA A 89 -23.41 -14.69 10.74
C ALA A 89 -23.15 -16.06 11.37
N VAL A 90 -23.60 -16.25 12.61
CA VAL A 90 -23.41 -17.48 13.38
C VAL A 90 -24.72 -18.25 13.46
N GLN A 91 -24.78 -19.41 12.81
CA GLN A 91 -25.94 -20.29 12.87
C GLN A 91 -25.73 -21.44 13.86
N ARG A 92 -26.77 -21.77 14.64
CA ARG A 92 -26.75 -22.89 15.59
C ARG A 92 -27.10 -24.19 14.84
N CYS A 93 -26.16 -25.14 14.76
CA CYS A 93 -26.44 -26.49 14.28
C CYS A 93 -27.20 -27.28 15.36
N PRO A 94 -28.31 -27.98 15.03
CA PRO A 94 -29.12 -28.69 16.01
C PRO A 94 -28.47 -29.94 16.62
N THR A 95 -27.50 -30.57 15.95
CA THR A 95 -27.11 -31.96 16.26
C THR A 95 -25.67 -32.17 16.75
N LYS A 96 -24.72 -31.30 16.40
CA LYS A 96 -23.33 -31.35 16.88
C LYS A 96 -22.78 -29.92 16.89
N GLY A 97 -22.17 -29.49 18.00
CA GLY A 97 -21.80 -28.09 18.32
C GLY A 97 -20.79 -27.38 17.42
N LEU A 98 -20.76 -27.67 16.12
CA LEU A 98 -19.99 -26.93 15.12
C LEU A 98 -20.82 -25.76 14.58
N LYS A 99 -20.33 -24.56 14.87
CA LYS A 99 -20.93 -23.27 14.50
C LYS A 99 -20.63 -22.97 13.04
N LYS A 100 -21.62 -23.14 12.15
CA LYS A 100 -21.48 -22.71 10.75
C LYS A 100 -21.41 -21.18 10.72
N GLN A 101 -20.27 -20.64 10.29
CA GLN A 101 -20.07 -19.22 10.02
C GLN A 101 -20.35 -18.96 8.54
N ILE A 102 -21.14 -17.94 8.26
CA ILE A 102 -21.38 -17.44 6.90
C ILE A 102 -20.94 -16.00 6.88
N ALA A 103 -19.92 -15.70 6.08
CA ALA A 103 -19.45 -14.33 5.91
C ALA A 103 -20.50 -13.47 5.22
N ILE A 104 -20.70 -12.26 5.74
CA ILE A 104 -21.58 -11.23 5.20
C ILE A 104 -20.68 -10.22 4.48
N TRP A 105 -20.84 -10.06 3.17
CA TRP A 105 -20.00 -9.19 2.34
C TRP A 105 -20.74 -7.96 1.81
N SER A 106 -22.07 -7.99 1.87
CA SER A 106 -22.94 -7.00 1.24
C SER A 106 -24.25 -6.81 1.99
N ASP A 107 -24.99 -5.77 1.61
CA ASP A 107 -26.36 -5.54 2.09
C ASP A 107 -27.30 -6.70 1.75
N TRP A 108 -27.08 -7.38 0.61
CA TRP A 108 -27.87 -8.54 0.21
C TRP A 108 -27.65 -9.76 1.12
N ASP A 109 -26.40 -10.00 1.51
CA ASP A 109 -26.06 -11.06 2.47
C ASP A 109 -26.66 -10.76 3.86
N LEU A 110 -26.62 -9.47 4.25
CA LEU A 110 -27.19 -9.01 5.50
C LEU A 110 -28.71 -9.20 5.53
N GLU A 111 -29.42 -8.82 4.46
CA GLU A 111 -30.85 -9.06 4.33
C GLU A 111 -31.19 -10.55 4.44
N THR A 112 -30.40 -11.39 3.77
CA THR A 112 -30.56 -12.85 3.82
C THR A 112 -30.33 -13.38 5.24
N ALA A 113 -29.32 -12.86 5.94
CA ALA A 113 -29.07 -13.22 7.33
C ALA A 113 -30.24 -12.81 8.24
N ILE A 114 -30.80 -11.60 8.06
CA ILE A 114 -31.96 -11.10 8.82
C ILE A 114 -33.21 -11.94 8.56
N LYS A 115 -33.51 -12.28 7.30
CA LYS A 115 -34.67 -13.11 6.92
C LYS A 115 -34.64 -14.49 7.56
N ASN A 116 -33.45 -15.02 7.83
CA ASN A 116 -33.25 -16.33 8.48
C ASN A 116 -33.37 -16.30 10.01
N VAL A 117 -33.58 -15.13 10.62
CA VAL A 117 -33.78 -14.99 12.07
C VAL A 117 -35.24 -15.25 12.42
N LYS A 118 -35.49 -16.25 13.29
CA LYS A 118 -36.84 -16.47 13.85
C LYS A 118 -37.26 -15.24 14.65
N SER A 119 -38.56 -14.91 14.61
CA SER A 119 -39.19 -13.66 15.10
C SER A 119 -38.94 -13.27 16.58
N ASP A 120 -38.24 -14.09 17.36
CA ASP A 120 -37.84 -13.74 18.73
C ASP A 120 -36.41 -14.17 19.11
N SER A 121 -35.56 -14.37 18.09
CA SER A 121 -34.15 -14.70 18.26
C SER A 121 -33.27 -13.50 17.95
N TYR A 122 -32.09 -13.47 18.57
CA TYR A 122 -31.04 -12.56 18.13
C TYR A 122 -30.46 -13.03 16.80
N LEU A 123 -30.20 -12.08 15.90
CA LEU A 123 -29.19 -12.25 14.86
C LEU A 123 -27.83 -12.33 15.57
N ARG A 124 -27.17 -13.48 15.46
CA ARG A 124 -25.88 -13.71 16.10
C ARG A 124 -24.78 -13.42 15.09
N LEU A 125 -23.93 -12.44 15.41
CA LEU A 125 -22.79 -12.08 14.59
C LEU A 125 -21.49 -12.34 15.35
N SER A 126 -20.42 -12.63 14.63
CA SER A 126 -19.05 -12.51 15.10
C SER A 126 -18.29 -11.69 14.07
N TYR A 127 -17.30 -10.93 14.49
CA TYR A 127 -16.36 -10.33 13.54
C TYR A 127 -15.08 -11.16 13.51
N GLU A 128 -14.45 -11.24 12.36
CA GLU A 128 -13.08 -11.74 12.24
C GLU A 128 -12.25 -10.53 11.82
N LEU A 129 -11.34 -10.12 12.70
CA LEU A 129 -10.28 -9.23 12.25
C LEU A 129 -9.58 -9.97 11.11
N PRO A 130 -9.09 -9.28 10.07
CA PRO A 130 -8.15 -9.90 9.17
C PRO A 130 -7.12 -10.63 10.03
N PRO A 131 -6.64 -11.82 9.63
CA PRO A 131 -5.41 -12.32 10.24
C PRO A 131 -4.46 -11.13 10.29
N ARG A 132 -3.76 -10.95 11.40
CA ARG A 132 -2.78 -9.86 11.51
C ARG A 132 -1.89 -10.00 10.27
N GLU A 133 -2.21 -9.24 9.24
CA GLU A 133 -1.50 -9.28 7.98
C GLU A 133 -0.42 -8.28 8.29
N ASP A 134 0.69 -8.86 8.72
CA ASP A 134 1.95 -8.21 9.04
C ASP A 134 2.41 -7.45 7.79
N GLY A 135 1.75 -6.32 7.50
CA GLY A 135 1.98 -5.52 6.30
C GLY A 135 3.40 -5.01 6.32
N LEU A 136 4.26 -5.41 5.38
CA LEU A 136 5.70 -5.08 5.35
C LEU A 136 6.51 -5.34 6.65
N GLU A 137 5.88 -5.70 7.77
CA GLU A 137 6.48 -5.91 9.08
C GLU A 137 7.04 -7.35 9.23
N ASP A 138 6.56 -8.34 8.49
CA ASP A 138 7.24 -9.65 8.43
C ASP A 138 8.51 -9.64 7.54
N TRP A 139 8.73 -8.53 6.84
CA TRP A 139 9.99 -8.17 6.20
C TRP A 139 10.78 -7.15 7.06
N ASP A 140 10.31 -6.85 8.28
CA ASP A 140 10.98 -5.93 9.20
C ASP A 140 12.13 -6.58 9.93
N PHE A 141 13.31 -6.25 9.43
CA PHE A 141 14.44 -6.01 10.31
C PHE A 141 15.34 -4.93 9.72
N VAL A 142 14.73 -3.91 9.09
CA VAL A 142 15.44 -2.64 9.04
C VAL A 142 15.60 -2.25 10.50
N ALA A 143 16.80 -2.45 11.05
CA ALA A 143 17.12 -2.00 12.38
C ALA A 143 16.67 -0.55 12.47
N HIS A 144 15.66 -0.27 13.29
CA HIS A 144 15.25 1.10 13.59
C HIS A 144 16.44 1.93 14.08
N ASN A 145 17.50 1.26 14.54
CA ASN A 145 18.78 1.85 14.94
C ASN A 145 19.60 2.47 13.80
N ASP A 146 19.40 2.06 12.53
CA ASP A 146 20.17 2.62 11.40
C ASP A 146 19.54 3.89 10.80
N PHE A 147 18.26 4.13 11.07
CA PHE A 147 17.56 5.35 10.64
C PHE A 147 17.10 6.26 11.79
N SER A 148 17.14 5.80 13.04
CA SER A 148 16.76 6.60 14.21
C SER A 148 17.52 6.18 15.47
N ALA A 149 18.73 6.74 15.62
CA ALA A 149 19.27 7.11 16.94
C ALA A 149 20.52 8.00 16.81
N ASN A 150 21.33 7.85 15.75
CA ASN A 150 22.63 8.53 15.67
C ASN A 150 22.97 9.22 14.34
N ILE A 151 22.04 9.33 13.38
CA ILE A 151 22.16 10.39 12.37
C ILE A 151 21.74 11.68 13.07
N ARG A 152 22.69 12.26 13.83
CA ARG A 152 22.84 13.72 13.81
C ARG A 152 23.07 14.04 12.34
N TRP A 153 21.99 14.24 11.58
CA TRP A 153 22.01 15.15 10.44
C TRP A 153 22.80 16.31 10.96
N PHE A 154 23.98 16.54 10.37
CA PHE A 154 25.01 17.44 10.87
C PHE A 154 24.43 18.35 11.94
N ASN A 155 24.93 18.31 13.18
CA ASN A 155 24.79 19.44 14.07
C ASN A 155 25.51 20.60 13.35
N VAL A 156 24.90 21.14 12.30
CA VAL A 156 25.02 22.51 11.93
C VAL A 156 24.38 23.17 13.12
N ASP A 157 25.27 23.62 13.99
CA ASP A 157 24.93 24.39 15.15
C ASP A 157 23.84 25.38 14.72
N LYS A 158 22.61 25.19 15.20
CA LYS A 158 21.48 26.07 14.82
C LYS A 158 21.80 27.52 15.17
N GLN A 159 22.74 27.72 16.11
CA GLN A 159 23.29 29.02 16.46
C GLN A 159 24.19 29.60 15.35
N SER A 160 24.87 28.81 14.51
CA SER A 160 25.77 29.34 13.47
C SER A 160 25.05 29.81 12.20
N ILE A 161 23.94 29.18 11.80
CA ILE A 161 23.14 29.65 10.65
C ILE A 161 22.36 30.91 11.04
N ILE A 162 21.74 30.93 12.22
CA ILE A 162 20.87 32.06 12.62
C ILE A 162 21.68 33.26 13.13
N ALA A 163 22.83 33.07 13.79
CA ALA A 163 23.67 34.19 14.21
C ALA A 163 24.30 34.96 13.03
N THR A 164 24.30 34.39 11.82
CA THR A 164 24.81 35.04 10.61
C THR A 164 23.74 35.88 9.89
N ILE A 165 22.47 35.80 10.30
CA ILE A 165 21.36 36.57 9.72
C ILE A 165 20.79 37.54 10.76
N ASN A 166 21.66 38.33 11.38
CA ASN A 166 21.24 39.61 11.96
C ASN A 166 21.58 40.71 10.94
N PRO A 167 20.57 41.38 10.34
CA PRO A 167 20.79 42.45 9.38
C PRO A 167 21.03 43.76 10.13
N THR A 168 22.06 43.80 10.97
CA THR A 168 22.56 45.07 11.51
C THR A 168 24.06 45.01 11.63
N THR A 169 24.70 46.00 11.02
CA THR A 169 26.13 46.28 10.97
C THR A 169 26.93 45.50 9.93
N GLY A 170 27.33 46.22 8.88
CA GLY A 170 28.07 45.67 7.75
C GLY A 170 29.45 45.17 8.15
N LYS A 171 29.70 43.87 7.98
CA LYS A 171 31.03 43.27 7.81
C LYS A 171 30.93 41.99 6.95
N LYS A 172 31.77 42.01 5.91
CA LYS A 172 32.04 41.14 4.73
C LYS A 172 31.42 39.72 4.58
N PRO A 173 31.06 39.33 3.33
CA PRO A 173 30.28 38.14 2.95
C PRO A 173 31.09 36.83 2.86
N SER A 174 31.98 36.56 3.81
CA SER A 174 32.90 35.41 3.74
C SER A 174 32.20 34.04 3.81
N ALA A 175 31.17 33.90 4.62
CA ALA A 175 30.47 32.62 4.81
C ALA A 175 29.52 32.29 3.66
N LEU A 176 28.82 33.29 3.12
CA LEU A 176 27.95 33.12 1.96
C LEU A 176 28.76 32.83 0.70
N ASN A 177 29.90 33.51 0.50
CA ASN A 177 30.80 33.19 -0.62
C ASN A 177 31.47 31.82 -0.47
N LYS A 178 31.67 31.30 0.76
CA LYS A 178 32.12 29.91 0.98
C LYS A 178 31.02 28.90 0.64
N ALA A 179 29.77 29.16 1.01
CA ALA A 179 28.63 28.31 0.66
C ALA A 179 28.35 28.33 -0.87
N ILE A 180 28.47 29.50 -1.50
CA ILE A 180 28.34 29.67 -2.95
C ILE A 180 29.54 29.03 -3.68
N ASN A 181 30.77 29.14 -3.19
CA ASN A 181 31.91 28.39 -3.75
C ASN A 181 31.78 26.88 -3.54
N TRP A 182 31.09 26.40 -2.52
CA TRP A 182 30.78 24.96 -2.38
C TRP A 182 29.69 24.51 -3.36
N MET A 183 28.70 25.38 -3.67
CA MET A 183 27.62 25.09 -4.61
C MET A 183 28.00 25.28 -6.10
N TYR A 184 28.85 26.25 -6.41
CA TYR A 184 29.19 26.67 -7.78
C TYR A 184 30.70 26.67 -8.10
N GLY A 185 31.56 26.53 -7.08
CA GLY A 185 33.00 26.40 -7.28
C GLY A 185 33.35 24.94 -7.52
N GLY A 186 34.07 24.68 -8.62
CA GLY A 186 34.56 23.37 -8.97
C GLY A 186 35.40 22.78 -7.84
N HIS A 187 34.78 21.91 -7.05
CA HIS A 187 35.52 20.74 -6.63
C HIS A 187 35.92 20.05 -7.94
N GLU A 188 37.21 20.09 -8.26
CA GLU A 188 37.85 18.84 -8.66
C GLU A 188 37.37 17.83 -7.61
N ARG A 189 36.28 17.11 -7.93
CA ARG A 189 35.95 15.89 -7.23
C ARG A 189 37.22 15.08 -7.47
N HIS A 190 38.11 15.03 -6.48
CA HIS A 190 39.07 13.95 -6.41
C HIS A 190 38.21 12.71 -6.67
N SER A 191 38.39 12.10 -7.84
CA SER A 191 37.49 11.08 -8.37
C SER A 191 37.56 9.93 -7.39
N ALA A 192 36.69 9.96 -6.39
CA ALA A 192 36.66 8.96 -5.35
C ALA A 192 36.41 7.65 -6.07
N LYS A 193 37.31 6.70 -5.86
CA LYS A 193 37.24 5.44 -6.59
C LYS A 193 35.92 4.75 -6.20
N PRO A 194 35.18 4.18 -7.16
CA PRO A 194 34.01 3.39 -6.84
C PRO A 194 34.37 2.28 -5.86
N VAL A 195 33.46 1.98 -4.94
CA VAL A 195 33.62 0.86 -4.01
C VAL A 195 33.69 -0.43 -4.82
N SER A 196 34.87 -1.06 -4.81
CA SER A 196 35.14 -2.38 -5.35
C SER A 196 35.00 -3.45 -4.27
N GLU A 197 34.95 -4.71 -4.67
CA GLU A 197 34.91 -5.86 -3.74
C GLU A 197 36.06 -5.83 -2.72
N ASP A 198 37.27 -5.49 -3.15
CA ASP A 198 38.44 -5.45 -2.25
C ASP A 198 38.36 -4.32 -1.24
N SER A 199 37.92 -3.12 -1.66
CA SER A 199 37.69 -2.02 -0.72
C SER A 199 36.55 -2.35 0.25
N PHE A 200 35.54 -3.10 -0.21
CA PHE A 200 34.38 -3.46 0.59
C PHE A 200 34.74 -4.34 1.80
N LYS A 201 35.73 -5.23 1.65
CA LYS A 201 36.23 -6.10 2.72
C LYS A 201 36.71 -5.32 3.96
N THR A 202 37.06 -4.04 3.80
CA THR A 202 37.48 -3.18 4.92
C THR A 202 36.31 -2.70 5.80
N TYR A 203 35.07 -2.79 5.31
CA TYR A 203 33.89 -2.34 6.05
C TYR A 203 33.12 -3.48 6.73
N ILE A 204 33.52 -4.73 6.49
CA ILE A 204 32.90 -5.93 7.04
C ILE A 204 33.89 -6.70 7.93
N ASP A 205 33.36 -7.49 8.85
CA ASP A 205 34.19 -8.41 9.65
C ASP A 205 34.44 -9.76 8.93
N SER A 206 35.11 -10.70 9.61
CA SER A 206 35.39 -12.05 9.09
C SER A 206 34.14 -12.90 8.85
N GLU A 207 32.99 -12.50 9.39
CA GLU A 207 31.69 -13.18 9.21
C GLU A 207 30.80 -12.42 8.19
N GLU A 208 31.38 -11.44 7.50
CA GLU A 208 30.74 -10.52 6.55
C GLU A 208 29.63 -9.64 7.16
N ARG A 209 29.69 -9.36 8.45
CA ARG A 209 28.82 -8.37 9.12
C ARG A 209 29.35 -6.98 8.88
N LEU A 210 28.46 -6.03 8.61
CA LEU A 210 28.82 -4.65 8.33
C LEU A 210 29.21 -3.93 9.63
N ILE A 211 30.50 -3.67 9.81
CA ILE A 211 31.07 -3.03 11.01
C ILE A 211 31.29 -1.52 10.83
N HIS A 212 31.51 -1.06 9.59
CA HIS A 212 31.76 0.35 9.26
C HIS A 212 30.69 0.89 8.29
N ALA A 213 29.44 0.87 8.74
CA ALA A 213 28.29 1.22 7.91
C ALA A 213 28.28 2.69 7.46
N THR A 214 28.68 3.62 8.33
CA THR A 214 28.70 5.05 8.02
C THR A 214 29.77 5.39 6.99
N GLU A 215 30.96 4.82 7.14
CA GLU A 215 32.10 5.00 6.25
C GLU A 215 31.81 4.40 4.88
N LEU A 216 31.19 3.21 4.83
CA LEU A 216 30.73 2.61 3.58
C LEU A 216 29.74 3.53 2.85
N ARG A 217 28.74 4.07 3.55
CA ARG A 217 27.74 4.98 2.95
C ARG A 217 28.41 6.26 2.41
N GLN A 218 29.39 6.81 3.12
CA GLN A 218 30.16 7.97 2.67
C GLN A 218 30.95 7.65 1.40
N ALA A 219 31.69 6.52 1.37
CA ALA A 219 32.44 6.10 0.19
C ALA A 219 31.54 5.89 -1.04
N ILE A 220 30.36 5.30 -0.85
CA ILE A 220 29.36 5.13 -1.91
C ILE A 220 28.81 6.47 -2.38
N TYR A 221 28.56 7.42 -1.47
CA TYR A 221 28.08 8.75 -1.82
C TYR A 221 29.10 9.52 -2.66
N GLU A 222 30.39 9.41 -2.32
CA GLU A 222 31.47 10.12 -3.00
C GLU A 222 31.89 9.48 -4.33
N GLY A 223 32.03 8.15 -4.37
CA GLY A 223 32.61 7.41 -5.51
C GLY A 223 31.67 6.45 -6.22
N GLY A 224 30.50 6.17 -5.65
CA GLY A 224 29.59 5.15 -6.16
C GLY A 224 30.09 3.72 -5.94
N VAL A 225 29.53 2.79 -6.71
CA VAL A 225 29.83 1.35 -6.61
C VAL A 225 30.19 0.81 -7.98
N GLU A 226 31.23 -0.03 -8.01
CA GLU A 226 31.64 -0.73 -9.23
C GLU A 226 30.46 -1.55 -9.81
N PRO A 227 30.16 -1.48 -11.13
CA PRO A 227 28.99 -2.12 -11.71
C PRO A 227 28.83 -3.61 -11.39
N SER A 228 29.94 -4.35 -11.40
CA SER A 228 30.03 -5.79 -11.09
C SER A 228 29.61 -6.10 -9.65
N PHE A 229 29.81 -5.16 -8.72
CA PHE A 229 29.62 -5.36 -7.29
C PHE A 229 28.32 -4.75 -6.73
N ARG A 230 27.55 -4.06 -7.58
CA ARG A 230 26.25 -3.44 -7.19
C ARG A 230 25.28 -4.44 -6.61
N LYS A 231 25.18 -5.65 -7.16
CA LYS A 231 24.29 -6.71 -6.66
C LYS A 231 24.48 -6.95 -5.18
N THR A 232 25.73 -7.00 -4.72
CA THR A 232 26.05 -7.24 -3.30
C THR A 232 25.79 -5.99 -2.48
N VAL A 233 26.37 -4.85 -2.86
CA VAL A 233 26.28 -3.60 -2.06
C VAL A 233 24.84 -3.11 -1.93
N TRP A 234 24.00 -3.27 -2.96
CA TRP A 234 22.60 -2.83 -2.90
C TRP A 234 21.79 -3.60 -1.86
N GLN A 235 22.12 -4.87 -1.60
CA GLN A 235 21.46 -5.64 -0.53
C GLN A 235 21.70 -4.99 0.84
N TYR A 236 22.93 -4.51 1.09
CA TYR A 236 23.25 -3.75 2.30
C TYR A 236 22.59 -2.37 2.31
N LEU A 237 22.62 -1.61 1.22
CA LEU A 237 21.99 -0.27 1.17
C LEU A 237 20.46 -0.32 1.37
N LEU A 238 19.85 -1.40 0.89
CA LEU A 238 18.42 -1.66 1.04
C LEU A 238 18.08 -2.28 2.39
N ASN A 239 19.08 -2.63 3.22
CA ASN A 239 18.92 -3.26 4.52
C ASN A 239 18.01 -4.50 4.44
N ILE A 240 18.22 -5.36 3.44
CA ILE A 240 17.34 -6.53 3.22
C ILE A 240 17.60 -7.67 4.21
N PHE A 241 18.76 -7.64 4.87
CA PHE A 241 19.17 -8.63 5.83
C PHE A 241 18.82 -8.17 7.23
N PRO A 242 18.22 -9.07 8.02
CA PRO A 242 17.81 -8.75 9.36
C PRO A 242 18.94 -8.79 10.38
N GLY A 243 18.99 -7.78 11.26
CA GLY A 243 19.98 -7.71 12.33
C GLY A 243 21.42 -7.76 11.80
N ASP A 244 22.32 -8.34 12.60
CA ASP A 244 23.72 -8.55 12.27
C ASP A 244 23.99 -9.97 11.75
N MET A 245 23.08 -10.52 10.94
CA MET A 245 23.21 -11.87 10.37
C MET A 245 24.58 -12.09 9.71
N ALA A 246 25.21 -13.21 10.04
CA ALA A 246 26.44 -13.67 9.42
C ALA A 246 26.18 -14.20 7.99
N SER A 247 27.22 -14.28 7.17
CA SER A 247 27.09 -14.68 5.75
C SER A 247 26.33 -16.01 5.54
N LYS A 248 26.61 -17.02 6.39
CA LYS A 248 25.91 -18.32 6.33
C LYS A 248 24.41 -18.19 6.62
N GLU A 249 24.03 -17.38 7.60
CA GLU A 249 22.63 -17.15 7.97
C GLU A 249 21.89 -16.40 6.85
N ARG A 250 22.57 -15.46 6.18
CA ARG A 250 22.01 -14.74 5.03
C ARG A 250 21.66 -15.66 3.87
N ILE A 251 22.48 -16.68 3.60
CA ILE A 251 22.21 -17.67 2.54
C ILE A 251 20.93 -18.44 2.86
N GLU A 252 20.77 -18.89 4.11
CA GLU A 252 19.57 -19.62 4.55
C GLU A 252 18.34 -18.71 4.54
N TYR A 253 18.48 -17.47 4.99
CA TYR A 253 17.44 -16.45 4.92
C TYR A 253 16.97 -16.21 3.48
N LEU A 254 17.88 -16.00 2.53
CA LEU A 254 17.51 -15.78 1.12
C LEU A 254 16.80 -17.00 0.51
N LYS A 255 17.16 -18.21 0.92
CA LYS A 255 16.45 -19.43 0.52
C LYS A 255 15.01 -19.44 1.04
N ASP A 256 14.80 -19.07 2.29
CA ASP A 256 13.47 -18.98 2.88
C ASP A 256 12.63 -17.87 2.24
N VAL A 257 13.24 -16.73 1.93
CA VAL A 257 12.63 -15.64 1.17
C VAL A 257 12.19 -16.12 -0.21
N SER A 258 13.04 -16.85 -0.93
CA SER A 258 12.68 -17.43 -2.22
C SER A 258 11.48 -18.38 -2.11
N ASN A 259 11.44 -19.21 -1.07
CA ASN A 259 10.31 -20.12 -0.83
C ASN A 259 9.01 -19.35 -0.51
N LYS A 260 9.10 -18.28 0.30
CA LYS A 260 7.96 -17.41 0.61
C LYS A 260 7.45 -16.71 -0.65
N TYR A 261 8.36 -16.18 -1.47
CA TYR A 261 8.02 -15.52 -2.73
C TYR A 261 7.26 -16.46 -3.68
N GLU A 262 7.74 -17.69 -3.88
CA GLU A 262 7.05 -18.65 -4.75
C GLU A 262 5.65 -19.02 -4.26
N LYS A 263 5.43 -19.09 -2.93
CA LYS A 263 4.09 -19.27 -2.36
C LYS A 263 3.17 -18.09 -2.65
N LEU A 264 3.65 -16.86 -2.49
CA LEU A 264 2.89 -15.65 -2.82
C LEU A 264 2.56 -15.60 -4.32
N LYS A 265 3.52 -15.97 -5.17
CA LYS A 265 3.34 -16.05 -6.61
C LYS A 265 2.32 -17.12 -7.01
N GLY A 266 2.35 -18.27 -6.34
CA GLY A 266 1.38 -19.36 -6.52
C GLY A 266 -0.05 -18.93 -6.22
N ARG A 267 -0.26 -18.19 -5.12
CA ARG A 267 -1.59 -17.72 -4.67
C ARG A 267 -2.34 -16.98 -5.77
N TRP A 268 -1.75 -15.92 -6.33
CA TRP A 268 -2.45 -15.14 -7.36
C TRP A 268 -2.61 -15.91 -8.68
N LYS A 269 -1.74 -16.88 -8.98
CA LYS A 269 -1.89 -17.74 -10.16
C LYS A 269 -3.12 -18.64 -10.08
N GLU A 270 -3.46 -19.13 -8.89
CA GLU A 270 -4.66 -19.92 -8.63
C GLU A 270 -5.92 -19.05 -8.59
N GLU A 271 -5.83 -17.88 -7.96
CA GLU A 271 -6.97 -17.00 -7.74
C GLU A 271 -7.36 -16.14 -8.96
N LYS A 272 -6.45 -15.90 -9.92
CA LYS A 272 -6.67 -14.96 -11.04
C LYS A 272 -7.96 -15.21 -11.83
N ASN A 273 -8.43 -16.45 -11.92
CA ASN A 273 -9.64 -16.76 -12.70
C ASN A 273 -10.93 -16.34 -11.98
N HIS A 274 -10.90 -16.28 -10.65
CA HIS A 274 -12.08 -16.04 -9.81
C HIS A 274 -12.03 -14.70 -9.06
N ASN A 275 -10.87 -14.02 -9.06
CA ASN A 275 -10.68 -12.75 -8.40
C ASN A 275 -10.60 -11.60 -9.42
N GLU A 276 -11.65 -10.76 -9.49
CA GLU A 276 -11.70 -9.63 -10.43
C GLU A 276 -10.65 -8.56 -10.14
N HIS A 277 -10.35 -8.31 -8.87
CA HIS A 277 -9.33 -7.35 -8.47
C HIS A 277 -7.95 -7.75 -9.01
N ILE A 278 -7.58 -9.04 -8.87
CA ILE A 278 -6.35 -9.57 -9.46
C ILE A 278 -6.36 -9.41 -10.98
N ARG A 279 -7.46 -9.72 -11.68
CA ARG A 279 -7.55 -9.52 -13.13
C ARG A 279 -7.37 -8.06 -13.54
N LYS A 280 -7.87 -7.11 -12.74
CA LYS A 280 -7.66 -5.67 -12.98
C LYS A 280 -6.18 -5.30 -12.82
N LEU A 281 -5.54 -5.73 -11.72
CA LEU A 281 -4.10 -5.53 -11.49
C LEU A 281 -3.26 -6.13 -12.63
N MET A 282 -3.58 -7.36 -13.04
CA MET A 282 -2.91 -8.03 -14.15
C MET A 282 -2.90 -7.19 -15.44
N ARG A 283 -4.03 -6.55 -15.79
CA ARG A 283 -4.11 -5.69 -16.98
C ARG A 283 -3.28 -4.43 -16.83
N LEU A 284 -3.41 -3.74 -15.69
CA LEU A 284 -2.69 -2.50 -15.40
C LEU A 284 -1.17 -2.71 -15.47
N ILE A 285 -0.68 -3.72 -14.77
CA ILE A 285 0.76 -4.03 -14.69
C ILE A 285 1.27 -4.49 -16.05
N HIS A 286 0.52 -5.32 -16.78
CA HIS A 286 0.92 -5.75 -18.12
C HIS A 286 1.12 -4.57 -19.07
N THR A 287 0.23 -3.58 -19.04
CA THR A 287 0.35 -2.37 -19.86
C THR A 287 1.63 -1.59 -19.54
N ASP A 288 1.99 -1.44 -18.28
CA ASP A 288 3.19 -0.68 -17.88
C ASP A 288 4.50 -1.45 -18.11
N VAL A 289 4.50 -2.76 -17.87
CA VAL A 289 5.67 -3.62 -18.18
C VAL A 289 6.03 -3.53 -19.66
N LEU A 290 5.04 -3.49 -20.55
CA LEU A 290 5.29 -3.35 -21.99
C LEU A 290 5.94 -2.01 -22.38
N ARG A 291 5.76 -0.97 -21.55
CA ARG A 291 6.33 0.38 -21.73
C ARG A 291 7.69 0.56 -21.06
N THR A 292 8.16 -0.43 -20.30
CA THR A 292 9.47 -0.36 -19.62
C THR A 292 10.59 -0.24 -20.65
N ASP A 293 11.60 0.57 -20.33
CA ASP A 293 12.68 0.94 -21.24
C ASP A 293 13.34 -0.28 -21.93
N ARG A 294 13.34 -0.26 -23.27
CA ARG A 294 13.91 -1.31 -24.14
C ARG A 294 15.22 -0.88 -24.80
N THR A 295 15.76 0.28 -24.45
CA THR A 295 17.04 0.76 -24.99
C THR A 295 18.21 -0.15 -24.59
N PHE A 296 18.11 -0.81 -23.43
CA PHE A 296 19.09 -1.80 -22.99
C PHE A 296 18.69 -3.22 -23.41
N GLY A 297 19.68 -4.00 -23.87
CA GLY A 297 19.51 -5.38 -24.34
C GLY A 297 18.79 -6.31 -23.37
N PHE A 298 18.77 -5.99 -22.07
CA PHE A 298 18.08 -6.75 -21.04
C PHE A 298 16.56 -6.86 -21.26
N TYR A 299 15.92 -5.78 -21.71
CA TYR A 299 14.48 -5.76 -22.03
C TYR A 299 14.20 -5.73 -23.54
N ALA A 300 15.24 -5.56 -24.37
CA ALA A 300 15.10 -5.40 -25.82
C ALA A 300 14.76 -6.68 -26.59
N THR A 301 14.89 -7.88 -25.99
CA THR A 301 14.73 -9.15 -26.73
C THR A 301 13.39 -9.19 -27.49
N SER A 302 13.50 -9.31 -28.81
CA SER A 302 12.41 -9.15 -29.78
C SER A 302 11.36 -10.26 -29.66
N GLY A 303 10.13 -9.90 -29.30
CA GLY A 303 8.95 -10.79 -29.27
C GLY A 303 8.19 -10.71 -27.95
N ASP A 304 6.93 -11.17 -27.94
CA ASP A 304 6.02 -11.20 -26.76
C ASP A 304 6.50 -12.11 -25.60
N THR A 305 7.72 -12.64 -25.67
CA THR A 305 8.26 -13.69 -24.80
C THR A 305 9.58 -13.31 -24.13
N ASN A 306 9.84 -12.03 -23.89
CA ASN A 306 10.99 -11.63 -23.07
C ASN A 306 10.80 -12.11 -21.62
N VAL A 307 11.65 -13.06 -21.19
CA VAL A 307 11.64 -13.65 -19.85
C VAL A 307 11.81 -12.60 -18.76
N ASN A 308 12.61 -11.55 -19.00
CA ASN A 308 12.83 -10.48 -18.03
C ASN A 308 11.60 -9.58 -17.87
N LEU A 309 10.82 -9.35 -18.93
CA LEU A 309 9.53 -8.65 -18.84
C LEU A 309 8.50 -9.49 -18.07
N GLN A 310 8.48 -10.81 -18.31
CA GLN A 310 7.63 -11.73 -17.53
C GLN A 310 8.04 -11.76 -16.05
N THR A 311 9.33 -11.74 -15.77
CA THR A 311 9.87 -11.69 -14.41
C THR A 311 9.48 -10.38 -13.72
N LEU A 312 9.63 -9.25 -14.41
CA LEU A 312 9.19 -7.93 -13.92
C LEU A 312 7.68 -7.91 -13.62
N TYR A 313 6.88 -8.48 -14.52
CA TYR A 313 5.44 -8.64 -14.34
C TYR A 313 5.10 -9.45 -13.09
N HIS A 314 5.77 -10.60 -12.88
CA HIS A 314 5.56 -11.43 -11.69
C HIS A 314 5.92 -10.69 -10.41
N ILE A 315 7.03 -9.96 -10.37
CA ILE A 315 7.46 -9.20 -9.19
C ILE A 315 6.39 -8.17 -8.80
N LEU A 316 5.97 -7.35 -9.76
CA LEU A 316 4.98 -6.29 -9.54
C LEU A 316 3.62 -6.85 -9.12
N LEU A 317 3.13 -7.89 -9.83
CA LEU A 317 1.84 -8.48 -9.52
C LEU A 317 1.86 -9.17 -8.17
N THR A 318 2.93 -9.90 -7.85
CA THR A 318 3.09 -10.54 -6.54
C THR A 318 3.09 -9.48 -5.44
N PHE A 319 3.76 -8.34 -5.64
CA PHE A 319 3.76 -7.23 -4.67
C PHE A 319 2.34 -6.68 -4.45
N CYS A 320 1.64 -6.33 -5.52
CA CYS A 320 0.32 -5.70 -5.41
C CYS A 320 -0.74 -6.62 -4.79
N VAL A 321 -0.67 -7.93 -5.07
CA VAL A 321 -1.58 -8.91 -4.45
C VAL A 321 -1.23 -9.18 -2.98
N SER A 322 0.05 -9.15 -2.62
CA SER A 322 0.50 -9.36 -1.23
C SER A 322 0.37 -8.11 -0.36
N HIS A 323 0.23 -6.92 -0.94
CA HIS A 323 0.14 -5.65 -0.23
C HIS A 323 -1.06 -4.83 -0.73
N PRO A 324 -2.30 -5.28 -0.49
CA PRO A 324 -3.50 -4.63 -1.04
C PRO A 324 -3.71 -3.18 -0.56
N ASN A 325 -3.09 -2.80 0.57
CA ASN A 325 -3.12 -1.45 1.12
C ASN A 325 -2.24 -0.46 0.33
N ILE A 326 -1.37 -0.95 -0.56
CA ILE A 326 -0.51 -0.13 -1.41
C ILE A 326 -1.03 -0.26 -2.84
N PRO A 327 -1.74 0.75 -3.37
CA PRO A 327 -2.25 0.69 -4.72
C PRO A 327 -1.09 0.64 -5.73
N TYR A 328 -1.29 -0.10 -6.82
CA TYR A 328 -0.36 -0.02 -7.94
C TYR A 328 -0.48 1.34 -8.63
N CYS A 329 0.64 2.05 -8.73
CA CYS A 329 0.76 3.30 -9.44
C CYS A 329 1.78 3.20 -10.57
N GLN A 330 1.47 3.85 -11.70
CA GLN A 330 2.38 3.95 -12.83
C GLN A 330 3.73 4.54 -12.36
N GLY A 331 4.83 3.94 -12.81
CA GLY A 331 6.19 4.28 -12.40
C GLY A 331 6.77 3.34 -11.35
N MET A 332 5.96 2.56 -10.64
CA MET A 332 6.47 1.48 -9.76
C MET A 332 7.29 0.44 -10.55
N ASN A 333 6.92 0.20 -11.80
CA ASN A 333 7.62 -0.70 -12.72
C ASN A 333 9.07 -0.25 -12.99
N GLU A 334 9.37 1.05 -12.98
CA GLU A 334 10.73 1.57 -13.23
C GLU A 334 11.70 1.21 -12.08
N TYR A 335 11.21 1.27 -10.84
CA TYR A 335 11.98 0.84 -9.66
C TYR A 335 12.24 -0.67 -9.69
N ALA A 336 11.19 -1.47 -9.93
CA ALA A 336 11.32 -2.92 -10.03
C ALA A 336 12.24 -3.33 -11.19
N SER A 337 12.16 -2.61 -12.32
CA SER A 337 13.01 -2.82 -13.50
C SER A 337 14.49 -2.60 -13.19
N THR A 338 14.81 -1.47 -12.56
CA THR A 338 16.19 -1.14 -12.15
C THR A 338 16.76 -2.17 -11.18
N LEU A 339 15.95 -2.59 -10.20
CA LEU A 339 16.34 -3.63 -9.25
C LEU A 339 16.55 -4.98 -9.95
N LEU A 340 15.63 -5.39 -10.83
CA LEU A 340 15.74 -6.66 -11.57
C LEU A 340 17.00 -6.68 -12.44
N TYR A 341 17.32 -5.53 -13.05
CA TYR A 341 18.53 -5.39 -13.84
C TYR A 341 19.80 -5.64 -13.00
N VAL A 342 19.85 -5.17 -11.75
CA VAL A 342 21.02 -5.35 -10.88
C VAL A 342 21.04 -6.75 -10.25
N MET A 343 19.91 -7.22 -9.74
CA MET A 343 19.85 -8.45 -8.93
C MET A 343 19.89 -9.73 -9.76
N ARG A 344 19.33 -9.71 -10.98
CA ARG A 344 19.23 -10.88 -11.89
C ARG A 344 18.58 -12.11 -11.23
N ASP A 345 17.79 -11.90 -10.19
CA ASP A 345 17.09 -12.94 -9.43
C ASP A 345 15.70 -12.42 -9.04
N GLU A 346 14.65 -13.18 -9.37
CA GLU A 346 13.26 -12.75 -9.21
C GLU A 346 12.89 -12.52 -7.73
N SER A 347 13.24 -13.47 -6.86
CA SER A 347 12.88 -13.44 -5.44
C SER A 347 13.64 -12.39 -4.65
N LEU A 348 14.95 -12.24 -4.92
CA LEU A 348 15.79 -11.21 -4.33
C LEU A 348 15.36 -9.82 -4.81
N THR A 349 14.98 -9.70 -6.09
CA THR A 349 14.43 -8.44 -6.62
C THR A 349 13.13 -8.08 -5.91
N TYR A 350 12.23 -9.04 -5.71
CA TYR A 350 11.00 -8.81 -4.95
C TYR A 350 11.29 -8.32 -3.52
N LEU A 351 12.21 -8.96 -2.80
CA LEU A 351 12.65 -8.53 -1.47
C LEU A 351 13.21 -7.08 -1.48
N CYS A 352 14.08 -6.79 -2.43
CA CYS A 352 14.64 -5.45 -2.61
C CYS A 352 13.55 -4.41 -2.95
N PHE A 353 12.55 -4.82 -3.75
CA PHE A 353 11.43 -3.97 -4.14
C PHE A 353 10.51 -3.66 -2.95
N CYS A 354 10.19 -4.65 -2.12
CA CYS A 354 9.50 -4.43 -0.84
C CYS A 354 10.25 -3.43 0.04
N SER A 355 11.59 -3.58 0.11
CA SER A 355 12.45 -2.70 0.91
C SER A 355 12.45 -1.24 0.41
N ILE A 356 12.48 -1.03 -0.92
CA ILE A 356 12.32 0.31 -1.50
C ILE A 356 10.91 0.83 -1.24
N MET A 357 9.87 0.05 -1.54
CA MET A 357 8.48 0.50 -1.40
C MET A 357 8.16 0.90 0.03
N ARG A 358 8.69 0.22 1.05
CA ARG A 358 8.56 0.66 2.45
C ARG A 358 9.03 2.11 2.68
N ARG A 359 10.09 2.55 1.98
CA ARG A 359 10.67 3.89 2.11
C ARG A 359 9.93 4.95 1.29
N ILE A 360 9.35 4.56 0.14
CA ILE A 360 8.82 5.52 -0.84
C ILE A 360 7.33 5.35 -1.16
N GLN A 361 6.63 4.40 -0.54
CA GLN A 361 5.21 4.10 -0.81
C GLN A 361 4.29 5.33 -0.68
N THR A 362 4.61 6.25 0.23
CA THR A 362 3.84 7.50 0.40
C THR A 362 3.85 8.38 -0.84
N ASN A 363 4.86 8.26 -1.71
CA ASN A 363 4.90 8.95 -3.00
C ASN A 363 3.84 8.46 -3.99
N PHE A 364 3.31 7.25 -3.75
CA PHE A 364 2.29 6.61 -4.58
C PHE A 364 0.92 6.64 -3.89
N ALA A 365 0.78 7.37 -2.78
CA ALA A 365 -0.50 7.57 -2.13
C ALA A 365 -1.46 8.33 -3.07
N THR A 366 -2.71 7.91 -3.10
CA THR A 366 -3.74 8.51 -3.97
C THR A 366 -4.09 9.94 -3.60
N ASP A 367 -3.73 10.39 -2.41
CA ASP A 367 -3.92 11.77 -1.95
C ASP A 367 -2.90 12.76 -2.54
N GLY A 368 -1.80 12.27 -3.13
CA GLY A 368 -0.75 13.09 -3.72
C GLY A 368 0.04 13.96 -2.73
N VAL A 369 -0.21 13.85 -1.43
CA VAL A 369 0.31 14.79 -0.41
C VAL A 369 1.84 14.76 -0.35
N ALA A 370 2.44 13.58 -0.41
CA ALA A 370 3.90 13.43 -0.37
C ALA A 370 4.59 14.07 -1.58
N ILE A 371 4.01 13.90 -2.77
CA ILE A 371 4.54 14.50 -4.01
C ILE A 371 4.37 16.01 -3.99
N ALA A 372 3.19 16.51 -3.59
CA ALA A 372 2.93 17.94 -3.45
C ALA A 372 3.91 18.60 -2.45
N THR A 373 4.17 17.94 -1.32
CA THR A 373 5.15 18.41 -0.33
C THR A 373 6.57 18.48 -0.91
N LYS A 374 6.97 17.51 -1.73
CA LYS A 374 8.29 17.52 -2.40
C LYS A 374 8.40 18.64 -3.42
N PHE A 375 7.34 18.89 -4.20
CA PHE A 375 7.30 20.04 -5.10
C PHE A 375 7.33 21.37 -4.34
N HIS A 376 6.68 21.45 -3.18
CA HIS A 376 6.78 22.61 -2.29
C HIS A 376 8.23 22.86 -1.86
N HIS A 377 8.92 21.83 -1.37
CA HIS A 377 10.31 21.95 -0.96
C HIS A 377 11.22 22.33 -2.14
N LEU A 378 10.99 21.75 -3.32
CA LEU A 378 11.74 22.11 -4.53
C LEU A 378 11.52 23.58 -4.91
N LYS A 379 10.29 24.07 -4.83
CA LYS A 379 9.96 25.49 -5.04
C LYS A 379 10.74 26.39 -4.08
N VAL A 380 10.70 26.10 -2.78
CA VAL A 380 11.43 26.90 -1.76
C VAL A 380 12.94 26.89 -2.02
N LEU A 381 13.49 25.73 -2.41
CA LEU A 381 14.91 25.62 -2.76
C LEU A 381 15.26 26.44 -4.00
N LEU A 382 14.47 26.36 -5.07
CA LEU A 382 14.70 27.12 -6.29
C LEU A 382 14.61 28.63 -6.05
N GLN A 383 13.65 29.09 -5.25
CA GLN A 383 13.54 30.50 -4.86
C GLN A 383 14.78 31.01 -4.13
N ALA A 384 15.40 30.17 -3.30
CA ALA A 384 16.60 30.52 -2.55
C ALA A 384 17.89 30.43 -3.38
N VAL A 385 17.99 29.43 -4.26
CA VAL A 385 19.22 29.14 -5.02
C VAL A 385 19.29 29.91 -6.33
N ASP A 386 18.18 30.02 -7.05
CA ASP A 386 18.11 30.72 -8.35
C ASP A 386 16.75 31.45 -8.52
N PRO A 387 16.61 32.64 -7.91
CA PRO A 387 15.36 33.40 -7.95
C PRO A 387 15.00 33.89 -9.36
N VAL A 388 15.99 34.08 -10.24
CA VAL A 388 15.76 34.51 -11.63
C VAL A 388 15.12 33.38 -12.42
N TYR A 389 15.67 32.17 -12.31
CA TYR A 389 15.10 30.99 -12.94
C TYR A 389 13.72 30.65 -12.37
N TRP A 390 13.54 30.79 -11.04
CA TRP A 390 12.22 30.63 -10.42
C TRP A 390 11.18 31.57 -11.05
N HIS A 391 11.50 32.87 -11.19
CA HIS A 391 10.58 33.82 -11.76
C HIS A 391 10.27 33.51 -13.23
N PHE A 392 11.25 33.05 -14.00
CA PHE A 392 11.01 32.54 -15.35
C PHE A 392 10.01 31.38 -15.36
N LEU A 393 10.17 30.37 -14.49
CA LEU A 393 9.23 29.25 -14.38
C LEU A 393 7.81 29.70 -14.00
N GLU A 394 7.70 30.72 -13.15
CA GLU A 394 6.43 31.34 -12.77
C GLU A 394 5.76 32.02 -13.96
N THR A 395 6.51 32.78 -14.76
CA THR A 395 5.99 33.42 -15.99
C THR A 395 5.56 32.41 -17.06
N CYS A 396 6.18 31.23 -17.08
CA CYS A 396 5.84 30.17 -18.02
C CYS A 396 4.68 29.26 -17.55
N ASP A 397 4.13 29.49 -16.37
CA ASP A 397 3.14 28.59 -15.74
C ASP A 397 3.60 27.13 -15.72
N ALA A 398 4.86 26.90 -15.32
CA ALA A 398 5.50 25.60 -15.45
C ALA A 398 5.02 24.52 -14.45
N GLY A 399 3.81 24.64 -13.87
CA GLY A 399 3.18 23.62 -13.01
C GLY A 399 3.81 23.40 -11.63
N ILE A 400 5.06 23.85 -11.41
CA ILE A 400 5.74 23.92 -10.11
C ILE A 400 5.25 25.15 -9.31
N SER A 401 4.72 26.17 -10.01
CA SER A 401 4.14 27.38 -9.44
C SER A 401 2.73 27.21 -8.88
N ASN A 402 1.91 26.36 -9.53
CA ASN A 402 0.44 26.45 -9.45
C ASN A 402 -0.30 25.27 -8.78
N ASN A 403 0.39 24.28 -8.21
CA ASN A 403 -0.25 23.10 -7.60
C ASN A 403 -0.02 22.96 -6.07
N LEU A 404 -0.37 24.00 -5.32
CA LEU A 404 -0.65 23.92 -3.87
C LEU A 404 -1.83 24.82 -3.51
#